data_AF-A0A1P8RJ18-F1
#
_entry.id   AF-A0A1P8RJ18-F1
#
_cell.length_a   1.000
_cell.length_b   1.000
_cell.length_c   1.000
_cell.angle_alpha   90.00
_cell.angle_beta   90.00
_cell.angle_gamma   90.00
#
_symmetry.space_group_name_H-M   'P 1'
#
loop_
_entity.id
_entity.type
_entity.pdbx_description
1 polymer ?
#
loop_
_entity_poly.entity_id
_entity_poly.type
_entity_poly.pdbx_seq_one_letter_code
_entity_poly.pdbx_strand_id
1 'polypeptide(L)'
;MAITQSDTTRTDTIESSTTVDLGVFVDDIPSGATAEIIVRGDRSSYELEFIRRGTRWIVEGESSSAILSAVYDSTGPVGLPETVPGWIRAFCLELNIREVSVRR
;
A
#
# COMPACT_ATOMS: atom_id res chain seq x y z
N MET A 1 20.51 14.64 -15.54
CA MET A 1 20.20 13.32 -14.96
C MET A 1 19.14 12.70 -15.84
N ALA A 2 19.43 11.55 -16.46
CA ALA A 2 18.54 10.89 -17.41
C ALA A 2 17.64 9.92 -16.65
N ILE A 3 16.32 10.08 -16.81
CA ILE A 3 15.32 9.15 -16.31
C ILE A 3 15.14 8.12 -17.42
N THR A 4 15.58 6.89 -17.20
CA THR A 4 15.39 5.81 -18.17
C THR A 4 13.93 5.37 -18.13
N GLN A 5 13.13 5.86 -19.09
CA GLN A 5 11.80 5.31 -19.38
C GLN A 5 11.97 4.06 -20.25
N SER A 6 11.64 2.91 -19.71
CA SER A 6 11.37 1.71 -20.51
C SER A 6 9.94 1.80 -21.00
N ASP A 7 9.77 2.14 -22.28
CA ASP A 7 8.50 2.13 -22.99
C ASP A 7 8.18 0.69 -23.41
N THR A 8 7.03 0.14 -22.99
CA THR A 8 6.47 -1.07 -23.58
C THR A 8 4.95 -0.96 -23.52
N THR A 9 4.40 -0.69 -24.71
CA THR A 9 2.98 -0.50 -25.00
C THR A 9 2.16 -1.76 -24.71
N ARG A 10 1.26 -1.75 -23.71
CA ARG A 10 0.25 -2.82 -23.55
C ARG A 10 -0.91 -2.39 -22.62
N THR A 11 -1.96 -1.79 -23.19
CA THR A 11 -3.26 -1.53 -22.52
C THR A 11 -3.08 -1.20 -21.03
N ASP A 12 -2.28 -0.16 -20.77
CA ASP A 12 -1.60 0.04 -19.50
C ASP A 12 -2.55 0.46 -18.38
N THR A 13 -3.00 -0.50 -17.58
CA THR A 13 -3.18 -0.22 -16.15
C THR A 13 -1.83 0.32 -15.69
N ILE A 14 -1.76 1.62 -15.37
CA ILE A 14 -0.53 2.26 -14.89
C ILE A 14 -0.14 1.54 -13.60
N GLU A 15 0.73 0.54 -13.69
CA GLU A 15 1.32 -0.14 -12.54
C GLU A 15 2.58 0.66 -12.19
N SER A 16 2.42 1.64 -11.31
CA SER A 16 3.54 2.39 -10.78
C SER A 16 3.94 1.77 -9.45
N SER A 17 5.04 1.01 -9.44
CA SER A 17 5.67 0.53 -8.21
C SER A 17 6.64 1.59 -7.68
N THR A 18 6.47 1.99 -6.42
CA THR A 18 7.45 2.81 -5.70
C THR A 18 7.70 2.19 -4.36
N THR A 19 8.96 1.82 -4.11
CA THR A 19 9.41 1.36 -2.80
C THR A 19 9.72 2.58 -1.93
N VAL A 20 9.02 2.70 -0.80
CA VAL A 20 9.27 3.76 0.18
C VAL A 20 9.80 3.13 1.45
N ASP A 21 10.93 3.64 1.95
CA ASP A 21 11.44 3.23 3.27
C ASP A 21 10.51 3.77 4.35
N LEU A 22 9.86 2.84 5.04
CA LEU A 22 8.90 3.13 6.08
C LEU A 22 9.53 3.75 7.34
N GLY A 23 10.84 3.59 7.54
CA GLY A 23 11.57 4.18 8.67
C GLY A 23 11.63 5.71 8.66
N VAL A 24 11.25 6.36 7.54
CA VAL A 24 11.30 7.82 7.38
C VAL A 24 9.99 8.50 7.83
N PHE A 25 8.88 7.77 7.87
CA PHE A 25 7.53 8.36 8.03
C PHE A 25 6.87 8.05 9.38
N VAL A 26 7.36 7.05 10.11
CA VAL A 26 6.75 6.64 11.38
C VAL A 26 7.84 6.15 12.33
N ASP A 27 8.03 6.87 13.45
CA ASP A 27 9.03 6.55 14.49
C ASP A 27 8.81 5.17 15.14
N ASP A 28 7.59 4.63 15.05
CA ASP A 28 7.17 3.35 15.62
C ASP A 28 7.30 2.16 14.64
N ILE A 29 7.94 2.35 13.50
CA ILE A 29 8.18 1.27 12.54
C ILE A 29 9.50 0.55 12.87
N PRO A 30 9.45 -0.74 13.24
CA PRO A 30 10.67 -1.51 13.50
C PRO A 30 11.50 -1.63 12.21
N SER A 31 12.82 -1.53 12.35
CA SER A 31 13.80 -1.64 11.26
C SER A 31 13.49 -2.79 10.31
N GLY A 32 13.48 -2.52 9.00
CA GLY A 32 13.31 -3.53 7.95
C GLY A 32 11.87 -3.74 7.46
N ALA A 33 10.94 -2.83 7.76
CA ALA A 33 9.65 -2.81 7.09
C ALA A 33 9.78 -2.10 5.73
N THR A 34 9.31 -2.73 4.66
CA THR A 34 9.35 -2.18 3.30
C THR A 34 7.93 -2.06 2.76
N ALA A 35 7.47 -0.85 2.46
CA ALA A 35 6.23 -0.68 1.72
C ALA A 35 6.55 -0.69 0.23
N GLU A 36 6.00 -1.66 -0.49
CA GLU A 36 5.98 -1.65 -1.95
C GLU A 36 4.62 -1.15 -2.40
N ILE A 37 4.53 0.14 -2.69
CA ILE A 37 3.27 0.70 -3.15
C ILE A 37 3.10 0.33 -4.62
N ILE A 38 2.25 -0.66 -4.89
CA ILE A 38 1.83 -1.01 -6.24
C ILE A 38 0.51 -0.32 -6.52
N VAL A 39 0.56 0.92 -7.03
CA VAL A 39 -0.66 1.60 -7.47
C VAL A 39 -1.08 0.98 -8.78
N ARG A 40 -2.19 0.23 -8.76
CA ARG A 40 -2.87 -0.27 -9.96
C ARG A 40 -4.09 0.57 -10.26
N GLY A 41 -4.05 1.34 -11.34
CA GLY A 41 -5.16 2.20 -11.78
C GLY A 41 -4.82 3.67 -11.72
N ASP A 42 -5.81 4.52 -11.45
CA ASP A 42 -5.67 5.97 -11.31
C ASP A 42 -6.25 6.45 -9.98
N ARG A 43 -6.31 7.77 -9.72
CA ARG A 43 -6.91 8.27 -8.47
C ARG A 43 -8.38 7.89 -8.26
N SER A 44 -9.07 7.39 -9.28
CA SER A 44 -10.43 6.86 -9.20
C SER A 44 -10.48 5.42 -8.66
N SER A 45 -9.39 4.66 -8.74
CA SER A 45 -9.26 3.34 -8.12
C SER A 45 -7.80 2.92 -8.07
N TYR A 46 -7.31 2.61 -6.87
CA TYR A 46 -5.95 2.16 -6.62
C TYR A 46 -5.90 1.00 -5.63
N GLU A 47 -4.87 0.18 -5.77
CA GLU A 47 -4.45 -0.82 -4.79
C GLU A 47 -3.16 -0.32 -4.14
N LEU A 48 -2.94 -0.63 -2.86
CA LEU A 48 -1.68 -0.42 -2.16
C LEU A 48 -1.30 -1.75 -1.51
N GLU A 49 -0.07 -2.18 -1.75
CA GLU A 49 0.50 -3.37 -1.13
C GLU A 49 1.50 -2.94 -0.04
N PHE A 50 1.50 -3.64 1.10
CA PHE A 50 2.45 -3.40 2.18
C PHE A 50 3.04 -4.71 2.66
N ILE A 51 4.36 -4.78 2.79
CA ILE A 51 5.03 -5.99 3.26
C ILE A 51 5.76 -5.70 4.58
N ARG A 52 5.32 -6.35 5.66
CA ARG A 52 5.92 -6.23 6.99
C ARG A 52 6.21 -7.60 7.58
N ARG A 53 7.49 -7.92 7.79
CA ARG A 53 7.94 -9.20 8.39
C ARG A 53 7.34 -10.44 7.71
N GLY A 54 7.22 -10.41 6.39
CA GLY A 54 6.60 -11.50 5.62
C GLY A 54 5.06 -11.51 5.65
N THR A 55 4.42 -10.58 6.36
CA THR A 55 2.98 -10.34 6.27
C THR A 55 2.71 -9.28 5.21
N ARG A 56 1.92 -9.64 4.19
CA ARG A 56 1.46 -8.76 3.13
C ARG A 56 0.07 -8.20 3.47
N TRP A 57 -0.13 -6.91 3.30
CA TRP A 57 -1.40 -6.21 3.55
C TRP A 57 -1.82 -5.52 2.26
N ILE A 58 -3.09 -5.67 1.87
CA ILE A 58 -3.67 -5.07 0.68
C ILE A 58 -4.70 -4.04 1.09
N VAL A 59 -4.54 -2.81 0.63
CA VAL A 59 -5.45 -1.70 0.84
C VAL A 59 -5.97 -1.24 -0.52
N GLU A 60 -7.26 -1.37 -0.74
CA GLU A 60 -7.94 -0.89 -1.95
C GLU A 60 -8.53 0.49 -1.65
N GLY A 61 -8.33 1.47 -2.52
CA GLY A 61 -8.87 2.79 -2.32
C GLY A 61 -9.34 3.48 -3.58
N GLU A 62 -10.11 4.53 -3.36
CA GLU A 62 -10.68 5.39 -4.38
C GLU A 62 -10.61 6.83 -3.84
N SER A 63 -10.07 7.74 -4.64
CA SER A 63 -9.87 9.13 -4.26
C SER A 63 -9.11 9.28 -2.92
N SER A 64 -9.74 9.84 -1.89
CA SER A 64 -9.16 10.06 -0.56
C SER A 64 -9.55 9.00 0.46
N SER A 65 -10.21 7.92 0.04
CA SER A 65 -10.75 6.90 0.94
C SER A 65 -10.20 5.52 0.55
N ALA A 66 -9.95 4.67 1.54
CA ALA A 66 -9.39 3.35 1.34
C ALA A 66 -9.91 2.32 2.36
N ILE A 67 -9.75 1.05 2.01
CA ILE A 67 -10.25 -0.12 2.72
C ILE A 67 -9.12 -1.14 2.78
N LEU A 68 -8.73 -1.55 3.99
CA LEU A 68 -7.91 -2.74 4.20
C LEU A 68 -8.73 -3.97 3.79
N SER A 69 -8.42 -4.54 2.63
CA SER A 69 -9.24 -5.56 1.95
C SER A 69 -8.72 -6.98 2.21
N ALA A 70 -7.41 -7.15 2.35
CA ALA A 70 -6.82 -8.46 2.61
C ALA A 70 -5.51 -8.37 3.40
N VAL A 71 -5.21 -9.43 4.15
CA VAL A 71 -3.94 -9.64 4.83
C VAL A 71 -3.50 -11.08 4.56
N TYR A 72 -2.22 -11.27 4.29
CA TYR A 72 -1.60 -12.57 4.02
C TYR A 72 -0.36 -12.72 4.88
N ASP A 73 -0.11 -13.90 5.43
CA ASP A 73 1.15 -14.27 6.04
C ASP A 73 1.86 -15.38 5.23
N SER A 74 2.89 -15.99 5.81
CA SER A 74 3.62 -17.09 5.16
C SER A 74 2.78 -18.36 4.92
N THR A 75 1.61 -18.48 5.54
CA THR A 75 0.71 -19.65 5.46
C THR A 75 -0.49 -19.40 4.54
N GLY A 76 -0.82 -18.13 4.26
CA GLY A 76 -1.89 -17.76 3.34
C GLY A 76 -2.69 -16.54 3.82
N PRO A 77 -3.96 -16.39 3.39
CA PRO A 77 -4.84 -15.33 3.86
C PRO A 77 -5.08 -15.44 5.37
N VAL A 78 -4.97 -14.32 6.08
CA VAL A 78 -5.29 -14.21 7.51
C VAL A 78 -6.48 -13.30 7.71
N GLY A 79 -7.17 -13.46 8.84
CA GLY A 79 -8.31 -12.63 9.21
C GLY A 79 -7.93 -11.15 9.27
N LEU A 80 -8.85 -10.30 8.80
CA LEU A 80 -8.69 -8.86 8.92
C LEU A 80 -8.70 -8.45 10.41
N PRO A 81 -7.84 -7.51 10.83
CA PRO A 81 -7.90 -6.98 12.18
C PRO A 81 -9.21 -6.21 12.42
N GLU A 82 -9.64 -6.08 13.67
CA GLU A 82 -10.84 -5.28 14.00
C GLU A 82 -10.69 -3.80 13.63
N THR A 83 -9.46 -3.29 13.61
CA THR A 83 -9.14 -1.90 13.29
C THR A 83 -7.93 -1.82 12.36
N VAL A 84 -7.92 -0.79 11.51
CA VAL A 84 -6.76 -0.50 10.64
C VAL A 84 -5.55 -0.15 11.53
N PRO A 85 -4.42 -0.88 11.39
CA PRO A 85 -3.19 -0.59 12.14
C PRO A 85 -2.73 0.87 11.97
N GLY A 86 -2.22 1.47 13.06
CA GLY A 86 -1.81 2.87 13.08
C GLY A 86 -0.75 3.24 12.04
N TRP A 87 0.19 2.33 11.77
CA TRP A 87 1.22 2.54 10.74
C TRP A 87 0.65 2.56 9.31
N ILE A 88 -0.39 1.77 9.02
CA ILE A 88 -1.09 1.83 7.71
C ILE A 88 -1.82 3.17 7.60
N ARG A 89 -2.48 3.63 8.67
CA ARG A 89 -3.14 4.94 8.68
C ARG A 89 -2.17 6.09 8.44
N ALA A 90 -1.02 6.08 9.11
CA ALA A 90 0.01 7.11 8.94
C ALA A 90 0.50 7.15 7.48
N PHE A 91 0.75 5.99 6.88
CA PHE A 91 1.19 5.92 5.49
C PHE A 91 0.12 6.39 4.50
N CYS A 92 -1.13 5.95 4.69
CA CYS A 92 -2.25 6.44 3.89
C CYS A 92 -2.37 7.96 3.97
N LEU A 93 -2.14 8.56 5.14
CA LEU A 93 -2.18 10.02 5.31
C LEU A 93 -1.09 10.74 4.49
N GLU A 94 0.13 10.20 4.43
CA GLU A 94 1.23 10.73 3.59
C GLU A 94 0.86 10.69 2.09
N LEU A 95 0.08 9.70 1.67
CA LEU A 95 -0.49 9.60 0.32
C LEU A 95 -1.73 10.48 0.11
N ASN A 96 -2.12 11.29 1.09
CA ASN A 96 -3.34 12.11 1.13
C ASN A 96 -4.65 11.29 1.10
N ILE A 97 -4.59 10.06 1.62
CA ILE A 97 -5.73 9.17 1.88
C ILE A 97 -6.16 9.41 3.32
N ARG A 98 -7.30 10.08 3.48
CA ARG A 98 -7.76 10.61 4.77
C ARG A 98 -8.63 9.63 5.53
N GLU A 99 -9.32 8.77 4.81
CA GLU A 99 -10.24 7.79 5.39
C GLU A 99 -9.72 6.39 5.09
N VAL A 100 -9.45 5.62 6.14
CA VAL A 100 -9.06 4.21 6.00
C VAL A 100 -9.90 3.37 6.95
N SER A 101 -10.55 2.35 6.40
CA SER A 101 -11.42 1.43 7.12
C SER A 101 -11.03 -0.03 6.86
N VAL A 102 -11.59 -0.97 7.61
CA VAL A 102 -11.41 -2.41 7.37
C VAL A 102 -12.62 -2.91 6.60
N ARG A 103 -12.41 -3.78 5.60
CA ARG A 103 -13.51 -4.43 4.88
C ARG A 103 -14.36 -5.25 5.86
N ARG A 104 -15.64 -4.91 5.97
CA ARG A 104 -16.63 -5.63 6.77
C ARG A 104 -17.37 -6.66 5.93
#